data_AF-A0A9D4QBK5-F1
#
_entry.id   AF-A0A9D4QBK5-F1
#
_cell.length_a   1.000
_cell.length_b   1.000
_cell.length_c   1.000
_cell.angle_alpha   90.00
_cell.angle_beta   90.00
_cell.angle_gamma   90.00
#
_symmetry.space_group_name_H-M   'P 1'
#
loop_
_entity.id
_entity.type
_entity.pdbx_description
1 polymer ?
#
loop_
_entity_poly.entity_id
_entity_poly.type
_entity_poly.pdbx_seq_one_letter_code
_entity_poly.pdbx_strand_id
1 'polypeptide(L)'
;MFVAMHRASKAPDRQQIPYSCCYYHDFVECAETALNRGCKLPAAKKFFDDIIDHVFGEVLSLACNKYKKGTGACDALPVLSTKDDSKARDRGFIEPLAVIASKLG
;
A
#
# COMPACT_ATOMS: atom_id res chain seq x y z
N MET A 1 1.39 6.12 2.63
CA MET A 1 0.72 5.62 1.41
C MET A 1 1.28 6.24 0.13
N PHE A 2 1.10 7.55 -0.11
CA PHE A 2 1.48 8.25 -1.37
C PHE A 2 2.88 7.94 -1.89
N VAL A 3 3.91 8.15 -1.05
CA VAL A 3 5.32 7.91 -1.41
C VAL A 3 5.58 6.45 -1.74
N ALA A 4 5.03 5.54 -0.94
CA ALA A 4 5.26 4.11 -1.10
C ALA A 4 4.57 3.56 -2.37
N MET A 5 3.34 3.98 -2.66
CA MET A 5 2.66 3.61 -3.91
C MET A 5 3.34 4.21 -5.14
N HIS A 6 3.79 5.46 -5.07
CA HIS A 6 4.59 6.08 -6.12
C HIS A 6 5.91 5.32 -6.37
N ARG A 7 6.50 4.75 -5.32
CA ARG A 7 7.70 3.91 -5.45
C ARG A 7 7.36 2.55 -6.07
N ALA A 8 6.27 1.91 -5.65
CA ALA A 8 5.82 0.64 -6.21
C ALA A 8 5.49 0.76 -7.71
N SER A 9 4.90 1.87 -8.17
CA SER A 9 4.61 2.08 -9.60
C SER A 9 5.85 2.22 -10.48
N LYS A 10 7.04 2.37 -9.88
CA LYS A 10 8.34 2.42 -10.58
C LYS A 10 9.12 1.10 -10.50
N ALA A 11 8.60 0.11 -9.77
CA ALA A 11 9.21 -1.20 -9.73
C ALA A 11 9.18 -1.83 -11.15
N PRO A 12 10.07 -2.81 -11.42
CA PRO A 12 9.95 -3.62 -12.63
C PRO A 12 8.52 -4.17 -12.76
N ASP A 13 7.96 -4.19 -13.97
CA ASP A 13 6.54 -4.49 -14.23
C ASP A 13 6.01 -5.70 -13.45
N ARG A 14 6.75 -6.80 -13.42
CA ARG A 14 6.36 -8.04 -12.72
C ARG A 14 6.41 -7.97 -11.19
N GLN A 15 7.03 -6.92 -10.64
CA GLN A 15 7.18 -6.71 -9.20
C GLN A 15 6.28 -5.59 -8.66
N GLN A 16 5.62 -4.82 -9.53
CA GLN A 16 4.75 -3.71 -9.09
C GLN A 16 3.66 -4.16 -8.14
N ILE A 17 2.99 -5.29 -8.42
CA ILE A 17 1.97 -5.87 -7.54
C ILE A 17 2.59 -6.29 -6.19
N PRO A 18 3.64 -7.14 -6.13
CA PRO A 18 4.33 -7.48 -4.87
C PRO A 18 4.67 -6.27 -3.99
N TYR A 19 5.32 -5.24 -4.56
CA TYR A 19 5.67 -4.04 -3.79
C TYR A 19 4.45 -3.27 -3.31
N SER A 20 3.43 -3.15 -4.17
CA SER A 20 2.19 -2.45 -3.81
C SER A 20 1.50 -3.14 -2.64
N CYS A 21 1.45 -4.47 -2.65
CA CYS A 21 0.89 -5.27 -1.57
C CYS A 21 1.67 -5.09 -0.25
N CYS A 22 3.00 -5.21 -0.27
CA CYS A 22 3.81 -5.07 0.94
C CYS A 22 3.70 -3.65 1.53
N TYR A 23 3.82 -2.61 0.70
CA TYR A 23 3.68 -1.22 1.15
C TYR A 23 2.28 -0.85 1.61
N TYR A 24 1.26 -1.47 1.02
CA TYR A 24 -0.11 -1.31 1.49
C TYR A 24 -0.27 -1.87 2.90
N HIS A 25 0.21 -3.10 3.16
CA HIS A 25 0.12 -3.71 4.48
C HIS A 25 0.86 -2.89 5.54
N ASP A 26 2.07 -2.40 5.22
CA ASP A 26 2.81 -1.49 6.11
C ASP A 26 2.03 -0.21 6.41
N PHE A 27 1.33 0.34 5.41
CA PHE A 27 0.51 1.54 5.59
C PHE A 27 -0.70 1.28 6.49
N VAL A 28 -1.43 0.19 6.28
CA VAL A 28 -2.60 -0.17 7.10
C VAL A 28 -2.17 -0.34 8.56
N GLU A 29 -1.11 -1.11 8.83
CA GLU A 29 -0.62 -1.31 10.20
C GLU A 29 -0.13 0.00 10.85
N CYS A 30 0.54 0.86 10.07
CA CYS A 30 0.98 2.17 10.54
C CYS A 30 -0.21 3.06 10.92
N ALA A 31 -1.24 3.11 10.06
CA ALA A 31 -2.45 3.88 10.30
C ALA A 31 -3.23 3.36 11.50
N GLU A 32 -3.43 2.03 11.61
CA GLU A 32 -4.06 1.41 12.76
C GLU A 32 -3.32 1.72 14.06
N THR A 33 -2.00 1.60 14.06
CA THR A 33 -1.16 1.92 15.22
C THR A 33 -1.30 3.39 15.61
N ALA A 34 -1.29 4.31 14.65
CA ALA A 34 -1.45 5.74 14.90
C ALA A 34 -2.84 6.07 15.45
N LEU A 35 -3.89 5.48 14.90
CA LEU A 35 -5.28 5.65 15.35
C LEU A 35 -5.48 5.11 16.77
N ASN A 36 -4.89 3.95 17.08
CA ASN A 36 -4.94 3.33 18.40
C ASN A 36 -4.18 4.12 19.46
N ARG A 37 -2.99 4.65 19.13
CA ARG A 37 -2.14 5.38 20.08
C ARG A 37 -2.58 6.83 20.28
N GLY A 38 -2.91 7.53 19.20
CA GLY A 38 -3.09 8.99 19.20
C GLY A 38 -4.53 9.45 19.26
N CYS A 39 -5.46 8.77 18.60
CA CYS A 39 -6.84 9.24 18.50
C CYS A 39 -7.75 8.64 19.57
N LYS A 40 -7.53 7.39 20.03
CA LYS A 40 -8.41 6.67 20.97
C LYS A 40 -9.92 6.80 20.64
N LEU A 41 -10.24 7.02 19.36
CA LEU A 41 -11.59 7.21 18.86
C LEU A 41 -11.93 5.98 18.03
N PRO A 42 -12.73 5.04 18.55
CA PRO A 42 -13.13 3.84 17.83
C PRO A 42 -13.81 4.15 16.48
N ALA A 43 -14.53 5.27 16.41
CA ALA A 43 -15.16 5.75 15.19
C ALA A 43 -14.16 6.09 14.08
N ALA A 44 -12.99 6.66 14.42
CA ALA A 44 -11.96 6.98 13.44
C ALA A 44 -11.29 5.72 12.90
N LYS A 45 -11.07 4.71 13.76
CA LYS A 45 -10.61 3.39 13.33
C LYS A 45 -11.62 2.72 12.40
N LYS A 46 -12.90 2.67 12.80
CA LYS A 46 -13.95 2.09 11.98
C LYS A 46 -14.07 2.79 10.61
N PHE A 47 -14.04 4.12 10.58
CA PHE A 47 -14.08 4.87 9.33
C PHE A 47 -12.89 4.55 8.41
N PHE A 48 -11.68 4.41 8.98
CA PHE A 48 -10.51 4.01 8.22
C PHE A 48 -10.65 2.58 7.68
N ASP A 49 -11.05 1.62 8.52
CA ASP A 49 -11.25 0.23 8.13
C ASP A 49 -12.31 0.13 7.00
N ASP A 50 -13.42 0.87 7.11
CA ASP A 50 -14.49 0.91 6.10
C ASP A 50 -14.00 1.47 4.74
N ILE A 51 -13.14 2.52 4.73
CA ILE A 51 -12.54 3.04 3.49
C ILE A 51 -11.61 2.01 2.87
N ILE A 52 -10.78 1.38 3.69
CA ILE A 52 -9.78 0.42 3.24
C ILE A 52 -10.47 -0.79 2.59
N ASP A 53 -11.48 -1.37 3.24
CA ASP A 53 -12.25 -2.47 2.69
C ASP A 53 -12.97 -2.08 1.40
N HIS A 54 -13.50 -0.86 1.31
CA HIS A 54 -14.23 -0.42 0.12
C HIS A 54 -13.32 -0.18 -1.09
N VAL A 55 -12.14 0.41 -0.90
CA VAL A 55 -11.22 0.74 -2.00
C VAL A 55 -10.37 -0.46 -2.41
N PHE A 56 -10.10 -1.36 -1.46
CA PHE A 56 -9.04 -2.36 -1.62
C PHE A 56 -9.41 -3.79 -1.21
N GLY A 57 -10.57 -4.02 -0.59
CA GLY A 57 -10.94 -5.30 0.02
C GLY A 57 -10.89 -6.48 -0.95
N GLU A 58 -11.62 -6.40 -2.07
CA GLU A 58 -11.67 -7.52 -3.04
C GLU A 58 -10.36 -7.64 -3.84
N VAL A 59 -9.80 -6.52 -4.28
CA VAL A 59 -8.61 -6.48 -5.14
C VAL A 59 -7.37 -7.00 -4.39
N LEU A 60 -7.15 -6.55 -3.16
CA LEU A 60 -5.98 -6.94 -2.38
C LEU A 60 -6.14 -8.30 -1.69
N SER A 61 -7.37 -8.71 -1.33
CA SER A 61 -7.58 -10.06 -0.80
C SER A 61 -7.13 -11.13 -1.80
N LEU A 62 -7.40 -10.92 -3.09
CA LEU A 62 -6.97 -11.84 -4.15
C LEU A 62 -5.48 -11.69 -4.49
N ALA A 63 -5.01 -10.46 -4.75
CA ALA A 63 -3.65 -10.21 -5.27
C ALA A 63 -2.55 -10.23 -4.19
N CYS A 64 -2.88 -9.85 -2.96
CA CYS A 64 -1.90 -9.59 -1.90
C CYS A 64 -1.85 -10.64 -0.81
N ASN A 65 -2.61 -11.75 -0.92
CA ASN A 65 -2.65 -12.76 0.13
C ASN A 65 -1.26 -13.33 0.49
N LYS A 66 -0.35 -13.42 -0.50
CA LYS A 66 1.03 -13.89 -0.32
C LYS A 66 2.02 -12.80 0.11
N TYR A 67 1.61 -11.54 0.12
CA TYR A 67 2.47 -10.36 0.30
C TYR A 67 2.03 -9.57 1.54
N LYS A 68 1.95 -10.27 2.68
CA LYS A 68 1.61 -9.71 3.99
C LYS A 68 2.88 -9.58 4.82
N LYS A 69 2.93 -8.59 5.71
CA LYS A 69 4.05 -8.44 6.65
C LYS A 69 4.23 -9.71 7.49
N GLY A 70 5.47 -10.16 7.68
CA GLY A 70 5.79 -11.43 8.34
C GLY A 70 5.74 -12.66 7.41
N THR A 71 5.29 -12.49 6.16
CA THR A 71 5.60 -13.45 5.11
C THR A 71 6.99 -13.13 4.55
N GLY A 72 7.85 -14.14 4.40
CA GLY A 72 9.19 -13.94 3.81
C GLY A 72 9.16 -13.42 2.36
N ALA A 73 7.98 -13.30 1.75
CA ALA A 73 7.78 -12.75 0.41
C ALA A 73 8.07 -11.25 0.34
N CYS A 74 7.72 -10.46 1.38
CA CYS A 74 8.05 -9.04 1.40
C CYS A 74 9.53 -8.80 1.71
N ASP A 75 10.12 -9.62 2.59
CA ASP A 75 11.55 -9.54 2.94
C ASP A 75 12.47 -9.93 1.77
N ALA A 76 11.98 -10.77 0.86
CA ALA A 76 12.69 -11.18 -0.35
C ALA A 76 12.68 -10.12 -1.47
N LEU A 77 11.88 -9.05 -1.33
CA LEU A 77 11.84 -7.98 -2.33
C LEU A 77 13.06 -7.06 -2.16
N PRO A 78 13.81 -6.77 -3.23
CA PRO A 78 14.88 -5.78 -3.19
C PRO A 78 14.39 -4.41 -2.71
N VAL A 79 15.29 -3.60 -2.14
CA VAL A 79 14.91 -2.23 -1.78
C VAL A 79 14.84 -1.39 -3.06
N LEU A 80 13.66 -0.81 -3.33
CA LEU A 80 13.49 0.14 -4.43
C LEU A 80 14.19 1.46 -4.13
N SER A 81 14.69 2.11 -5.18
CA SER A 81 15.27 3.45 -5.08
C SER A 81 14.25 4.46 -4.58
N THR A 82 14.70 5.36 -3.70
CA THR A 82 13.93 6.50 -3.17
C THR A 82 14.06 7.75 -4.05
N LYS A 83 14.70 7.64 -5.22
CA LYS A 83 14.89 8.75 -6.14
C LYS A 83 13.52 9.27 -6.60
N ASP A 84 13.34 10.58 -6.48
CA ASP A 84 12.11 11.32 -6.79
C ASP A 84 10.92 11.08 -5.84
N ASP A 85 11.12 10.51 -4.65
CA ASP A 85 10.05 10.41 -3.63
C ASP A 85 9.45 11.77 -3.26
N SER A 86 10.24 12.86 -3.39
CA SER A 86 9.78 14.23 -3.18
C SER A 86 8.63 14.65 -4.10
N LYS A 87 8.53 14.04 -5.29
CA LYS A 87 7.45 14.31 -6.26
C LYS A 87 6.19 13.46 -6.03
N ALA A 88 6.22 12.55 -5.06
CA ALA A 88 5.07 11.68 -4.80
C ALA A 88 3.86 12.46 -4.26
N ARG A 89 4.08 13.60 -3.58
CA ARG A 89 2.99 14.46 -3.10
C ARG A 89 2.23 15.11 -4.27
N ASP A 90 2.91 15.42 -5.36
CA ASP A 90 2.33 16.09 -6.52
C ASP A 90 1.41 15.17 -7.33
N ARG A 91 1.61 13.85 -7.26
CA ARG A 91 0.83 12.85 -8.01
C ARG A 91 -0.37 12.27 -7.26
N GLY A 92 -0.44 12.49 -5.95
CA GLY A 92 -1.44 11.83 -5.11
C GLY A 92 -1.34 10.30 -5.16
N PHE A 93 -2.40 9.60 -4.75
CA PHE A 93 -2.42 8.13 -4.68
C PHE A 93 -3.15 7.47 -5.86
N ILE A 94 -3.98 8.23 -6.59
CA ILE A 94 -4.85 7.72 -7.65
C ILE A 94 -4.03 7.29 -8.88
N GLU A 95 -3.12 8.13 -9.36
CA GLU A 95 -2.32 7.82 -10.55
C GLU A 95 -1.42 6.57 -10.32
N PRO A 96 -0.64 6.46 -9.22
CA PRO A 96 0.11 5.23 -8.94
C PRO A 96 -0.81 4.01 -8.85
N LEU A 97 -1.97 4.13 -8.19
CA LEU A 97 -2.93 3.04 -8.06
C LEU A 97 -3.47 2.59 -9.43
N ALA A 98 -3.78 3.52 -10.34
CA ALA A 98 -4.24 3.20 -11.68
C ALA A 98 -3.18 2.43 -12.49
N VAL A 99 -1.90 2.82 -12.37
CA VAL A 99 -0.78 2.08 -12.98
C VAL A 99 -0.74 0.66 -12.47
N ILE A 100 -0.81 0.45 -11.14
CA ILE A 100 -0.77 -0.87 -10.53
C ILE A 100 -1.99 -1.70 -10.92
N ALA A 101 -3.19 -1.10 -10.88
CA ALA A 101 -4.44 -1.77 -11.24
C ALA A 101 -4.46 -2.24 -12.69
N SER A 102 -3.86 -1.47 -13.61
CA SER A 102 -3.73 -1.86 -15.03
C SER A 102 -2.90 -3.12 -15.25
N LYS A 103 -2.12 -3.57 -14.25
CA LYS A 103 -1.28 -4.77 -14.30
C LYS A 103 -1.95 -6.01 -13.69
N LEU A 104 -3.17 -5.87 -13.16
CA LEU A 104 -3.95 -6.97 -12.58
C LEU A 104 -4.72 -7.79 -13.64
N GLY A 105 -4.60 -7.45 -14.93
CA GLY A 105 -5.17 -8.16 -16.08
C GLY A 105 -4.11 -8.88 -16.90
#